data_AF-A0A0M3HGK8-F1
#
_entry.id   AF-A0A0M3HGK8-F1
#
_cell.length_a   1.000
_cell.length_b   1.000
_cell.length_c   1.000
_cell.angle_alpha   90.00
_cell.angle_beta   90.00
_cell.angle_gamma   90.00
#
_symmetry.space_group_name_H-M   'P 1'
#
loop_
_entity.id
_entity.type
_entity.pdbx_description
1 polymer ?
#
loop_
_entity_poly.entity_id
_entity_poly.type
_entity_poly.pdbx_seq_one_letter_code
_entity_poly.pdbx_strand_id
1 'polypeptide(L)'
;MKEIKYKIITYTSCRLEGFKNARKKTTIAGQTTGVAAGQRLVRRGIRTVRVQVKGLGPGRMTCVKGLTVAGVQVVSITDNTPLPELGPRPRKIRRV
;
A
#
# COMPACT_ATOMS: atom_id res chain seq x y z
N MET A 1 -22.61 -8.22 -10.54
CA MET A 1 -21.25 -7.78 -10.15
C MET A 1 -20.30 -8.94 -10.38
N LYS A 2 -19.31 -8.82 -11.27
CA LYS A 2 -18.38 -9.93 -11.57
C LYS A 2 -17.65 -10.35 -10.30
N GLU A 3 -17.75 -11.64 -9.94
CA GLU A 3 -16.87 -12.27 -8.95
C GLU A 3 -15.42 -12.04 -9.36
N ILE A 4 -14.70 -11.21 -8.61
CA ILE A 4 -13.25 -11.08 -8.75
C ILE A 4 -12.66 -12.28 -8.00
N LYS A 5 -12.29 -13.35 -8.71
CA LYS A 5 -11.42 -14.38 -8.14
C LYS A 5 -10.10 -13.72 -7.73
N TYR A 6 -9.89 -13.50 -6.44
CA TYR A 6 -8.68 -12.88 -5.91
C TYR A 6 -7.46 -13.80 -6.06
N LYS A 7 -6.84 -13.80 -7.25
CA LYS A 7 -5.53 -14.40 -7.46
C LYS A 7 -4.44 -13.39 -7.13
N ILE A 8 -3.67 -13.66 -6.08
CA ILE A 8 -2.55 -12.82 -5.69
C ILE A 8 -1.45 -12.94 -6.76
N ILE A 9 -1.08 -11.82 -7.38
CA ILE A 9 -0.04 -11.78 -8.41
C ILE A 9 1.31 -11.58 -7.71
N THR A 10 1.48 -10.49 -6.97
CA THR A 10 2.70 -10.13 -6.25
C THR A 10 2.38 -9.63 -4.85
N TYR A 11 3.35 -9.74 -3.94
CA TYR A 11 3.30 -9.17 -2.61
C TYR A 11 4.66 -8.55 -2.26
N THR A 12 4.63 -7.35 -1.69
CA THR A 12 5.81 -6.62 -1.18
C THR A 12 5.46 -5.94 0.13
N SER A 13 6.47 -5.66 0.95
CA SER A 13 6.30 -4.93 2.19
C SER A 13 7.61 -4.24 2.57
N CYS A 14 7.55 -3.20 3.40
CA CYS A 14 8.75 -2.48 3.84
C CYS A 14 9.79 -3.41 4.50
N ARG A 15 9.35 -4.51 5.15
CA ARG A 15 10.26 -5.49 5.75
C ARG A 15 11.00 -6.33 4.69
N LEU A 16 10.31 -6.71 3.61
CA LEU A 16 10.91 -7.46 2.50
C LEU A 16 11.97 -6.64 1.78
N GLU A 17 11.80 -5.31 1.71
CA GLU A 17 12.78 -4.37 1.16
C GLU A 17 13.89 -3.99 2.17
N GLY A 18 14.00 -4.70 3.31
CA GLY A 18 15.11 -4.57 4.25
C GLY A 18 14.94 -3.58 5.39
N PHE A 19 13.82 -2.84 5.47
CA PHE A 19 13.59 -1.89 6.58
C PHE A 19 13.21 -2.62 7.88
N LYS A 20 13.89 -2.27 8.98
CA LYS A 20 13.66 -2.84 10.32
C LYS A 20 13.05 -1.80 11.27
N ASN A 21 12.22 -2.28 12.22
CA ASN A 21 11.67 -1.50 13.35
C ASN A 21 11.07 -0.14 12.93
N ALA A 22 11.46 0.94 13.62
CA ALA A 22 10.95 2.30 13.37
C ALA A 22 11.20 2.80 11.93
N ARG A 23 12.28 2.31 11.29
CA ARG A 23 12.62 2.71 9.90
C ARG A 23 11.57 2.28 8.89
N LYS A 24 10.71 1.30 9.22
CA LYS A 24 9.55 0.89 8.39
C LYS A 24 8.47 1.97 8.32
N LYS A 25 8.36 2.85 9.33
CA LYS A 25 7.30 3.87 9.45
C LYS A 25 7.77 5.21 8.88
N THR A 26 8.43 5.17 7.73
CA THR A 26 8.98 6.36 7.05
C THR A 26 8.43 6.47 5.64
N THR A 27 8.45 7.68 5.08
CA THR A 27 8.01 7.98 3.71
C THR A 27 8.87 7.28 2.67
N ILE A 28 10.19 7.25 2.91
CA ILE A 28 11.20 6.59 2.08
C ILE A 28 10.90 5.09 1.96
N ALA A 29 10.65 4.41 3.08
CA ALA A 29 10.31 2.98 3.07
C ALA A 29 9.05 2.71 2.23
N GLY A 30 8.04 3.59 2.30
CA GLY A 30 6.83 3.50 1.48
C GLY A 30 7.11 3.64 -0.01
N GLN A 31 7.94 4.61 -0.40
CA GLN A 31 8.33 4.83 -1.80
C GLN A 31 9.11 3.64 -2.36
N THR A 32 10.13 3.15 -1.65
CA THR A 32 10.93 1.99 -2.07
C THR A 32 10.04 0.76 -2.26
N THR A 33 9.11 0.51 -1.35
CA THR A 33 8.15 -0.60 -1.45
C THR A 33 7.24 -0.46 -2.67
N GLY A 34 6.77 0.75 -2.97
CA GLY A 34 5.98 1.04 -4.17
C GLY A 34 6.76 0.81 -5.46
N VAL A 35 8.02 1.24 -5.52
CA VAL A 35 8.89 1.00 -6.68
C VAL A 35 9.12 -0.49 -6.90
N ALA A 36 9.46 -1.23 -5.85
CA ALA A 36 9.67 -2.68 -5.93
C ALA A 36 8.40 -3.43 -6.37
N ALA A 37 7.23 -3.01 -5.87
CA ALA A 37 5.94 -3.55 -6.32
C ALA A 37 5.71 -3.30 -7.81
N GLY A 38 5.92 -2.06 -8.27
CA GLY A 38 5.75 -1.69 -9.67
C GLY A 38 6.68 -2.45 -10.61
N GLN A 39 7.96 -2.60 -10.24
CA GLN A 39 8.91 -3.41 -11.02
C GLN A 39 8.46 -4.87 -11.15
N ARG A 40 7.94 -5.48 -10.08
CA ARG A 40 7.40 -6.85 -10.12
C ARG A 40 6.15 -6.97 -10.99
N LEU A 41 5.32 -5.93 -11.07
CA LEU A 41 4.13 -5.88 -11.94
C LEU A 41 4.52 -5.72 -13.41
N VAL A 42 5.45 -4.82 -13.71
CA VAL A 42 5.96 -4.58 -15.07
C VAL A 42 6.61 -5.85 -15.64
N ARG A 43 7.40 -6.58 -14.84
CA ARG A 43 7.97 -7.89 -15.24
C ARG A 43 6.91 -8.93 -15.61
N ARG A 44 5.67 -8.77 -15.16
CA ARG A 44 4.53 -9.64 -15.46
C ARG A 44 3.60 -9.07 -16.53
N GLY A 45 3.98 -7.96 -17.18
CA GLY A 45 3.20 -7.33 -18.25
C GLY A 45 2.05 -6.44 -17.78
N ILE A 46 1.95 -6.14 -16.48
CA ILE A 46 0.87 -5.31 -15.93
C ILE A 46 1.33 -3.85 -15.92
N ARG A 47 0.64 -3.01 -16.71
CA ARG A 47 0.99 -1.58 -16.87
C ARG A 47 0.01 -0.62 -16.23
N THR A 48 -1.26 -1.00 -16.12
CA THR A 48 -2.34 -0.16 -15.57
C THR A 48 -2.95 -0.80 -14.34
N VAL A 49 -3.11 -0.03 -13.26
CA VAL A 49 -3.67 -0.51 -11.99
C VAL A 49 -4.68 0.48 -11.40
N ARG A 50 -5.67 -0.05 -10.69
CA ARG A 50 -6.53 0.71 -9.77
C ARG A 50 -6.01 0.49 -8.37
N VAL A 51 -5.70 1.56 -7.66
CA VAL A 51 -5.10 1.49 -6.33
C VAL A 51 -6.18 1.63 -5.27
N GLN A 52 -6.21 0.68 -4.35
CA GLN A 52 -7.01 0.75 -3.15
C GLN A 52 -6.10 0.98 -1.94
N VAL A 53 -6.30 2.08 -1.23
CA VAL A 53 -5.52 2.45 -0.06
C VAL A 53 -6.32 2.12 1.19
N LYS A 54 -5.68 1.51 2.19
CA LYS A 54 -6.28 1.23 3.49
C LYS A 54 -5.42 1.83 4.61
N GLY A 55 -6.00 2.77 5.36
CA GLY A 55 -5.37 3.39 6.54
C GLY A 55 -4.68 4.74 6.27
N LEU A 56 -4.35 5.43 7.37
CA LEU A 56 -3.84 6.81 7.40
C LEU A 56 -2.34 6.90 7.76
N GLY A 57 -1.53 5.96 7.27
CA GLY A 57 -0.10 5.89 7.58
C GLY A 57 0.79 6.82 6.74
N PRO A 58 2.06 7.06 7.16
CA PRO A 58 2.98 7.96 6.46
C PRO A 58 3.37 7.46 5.06
N GLY A 59 3.31 6.15 4.80
CA GLY A 59 3.63 5.57 3.50
C GLY A 59 2.50 5.63 2.47
N ARG A 60 1.36 6.24 2.80
CA ARG A 60 0.14 6.23 1.97
C ARG A 60 0.37 6.79 0.57
N MET A 61 0.68 8.08 0.46
CA MET A 61 0.86 8.72 -0.84
C MET A 61 2.21 8.40 -1.47
N THR A 62 3.24 8.15 -0.66
CA THR A 62 4.58 7.86 -1.17
C THR A 62 4.66 6.51 -1.88
N CYS A 63 3.89 5.52 -1.42
CA CYS A 63 3.78 4.23 -2.11
C CYS A 63 3.14 4.37 -3.50
N VAL A 64 2.07 5.16 -3.62
CA VAL A 64 1.41 5.44 -4.92
C VAL A 64 2.35 6.16 -5.88
N LYS A 65 3.10 7.13 -5.37
CA LYS A 65 4.16 7.80 -6.15
C LYS A 65 5.23 6.81 -6.60
N GLY A 66 5.67 5.90 -5.72
CA GLY A 66 6.63 4.85 -6.05
C GLY A 66 6.17 3.91 -7.18
N LEU A 67 4.88 3.55 -7.21
CA LEU A 67 4.30 2.78 -8.32
C LEU A 67 4.39 3.53 -9.66
N THR A 68 4.12 4.84 -9.64
CA THR A 68 4.19 5.69 -10.82
C THR A 68 5.63 5.79 -11.33
N VAL A 69 6.60 5.97 -10.43
CA VAL A 69 8.04 6.00 -10.75
C VAL A 69 8.51 4.68 -11.39
N ALA A 70 7.95 3.55 -11.00
CA ALA A 70 8.28 2.25 -11.58
C ALA A 70 7.67 2.00 -12.97
N GLY A 71 6.92 2.96 -13.53
CA GLY A 71 6.30 2.87 -14.86
C GLY A 71 4.91 2.24 -14.88
N VAL A 72 4.23 2.16 -13.73
CA VAL A 72 2.84 1.70 -13.64
C VAL A 72 1.89 2.91 -13.69
N GLN A 73 0.94 2.88 -14.61
CA GLN A 73 -0.11 3.90 -14.73
C GLN A 73 -1.22 3.65 -13.70
N VAL A 74 -1.42 4.63 -12.82
CA VAL A 74 -2.49 4.61 -11.80
C VAL A 74 -3.73 5.25 -12.39
N VAL A 75 -4.80 4.46 -12.58
CA VAL A 75 -6.06 4.93 -13.19
C VAL A 75 -6.97 5.60 -12.16
N SER A 76 -7.06 5.01 -10.97
CA SER A 76 -7.94 5.49 -9.90
C SER A 76 -7.30 5.21 -8.55
N ILE A 77 -7.57 6.09 -7.59
CA ILE A 77 -7.19 5.92 -6.19
C ILE A 77 -8.48 5.88 -5.37
N THR A 78 -8.71 4.78 -4.67
CA THR A 78 -9.89 4.58 -3.82
C THR A 78 -9.43 4.40 -2.38
N ASP A 79 -10.00 5.18 -1.46
CA ASP A 79 -9.78 4.98 -0.02
C ASP A 79 -10.77 3.93 0.51
N ASN A 80 -10.26 2.89 1.17
CA ASN A 80 -11.03 1.89 1.89
C ASN A 80 -10.53 1.76 3.34
N THR A 81 -10.34 2.90 4.00
CA THR A 81 -10.03 2.96 5.43
C THR A 81 -11.27 2.57 6.24
N PRO A 82 -11.18 1.55 7.11
CA PRO A 82 -12.34 1.10 7.87
C PRO A 82 -12.76 2.15 8.89
N LEU A 83 -14.02 2.56 8.83
CA LEU A 83 -14.69 3.44 9.79
C LEU A 83 -15.87 2.68 10.38
N PRO A 84 -15.69 1.94 11.49
CA PRO A 84 -16.78 1.24 12.13
C PRO A 84 -17.68 2.24 12.89
N GLU A 85 -18.95 2.32 12.52
CA GLU A 85 -19.96 3.15 13.22
C GLU A 85 -20.22 2.63 14.64
N LEU A 86 -20.32 1.31 14.78
CA LEU A 86 -20.38 0.57 16.04
C LEU A 86 -19.31 -0.52 15.96
N GLY A 87 -18.32 -0.46 16.85
CA GLY A 87 -17.21 -1.41 16.85
C GLY A 87 -16.66 -1.64 18.25
N PRO A 88 -15.66 -2.53 18.39
CA PRO A 88 -14.99 -2.75 19.66
C PRO A 88 -14.46 -1.44 20.23
N ARG A 89 -14.62 -1.24 21.53
CA ARG A 89 -14.14 -0.05 22.24
C ARG A 89 -12.65 0.18 21.94
N PRO A 90 -12.24 1.36 21.43
CA PRO A 90 -10.83 1.69 21.25
C PRO A 90 -10.06 1.61 22.57
N ARG A 91 -8.78 1.24 22.49
CA ARG A 91 -7.90 1.23 23.68
C ARG A 91 -7.92 2.60 24.38
N LYS A 92 -7.84 2.60 25.70
CA LYS A 92 -7.70 3.82 26.51
C LYS A 92 -6.55 4.69 25.97
N ILE A 93 -6.76 6.01 25.93
CA ILE A 93 -5.73 6.98 25.55
C ILE A 93 -4.49 6.74 26.41
N ARG A 94 -3.33 6.59 25.76
CA ARG A 94 -2.07 6.34 26.44
C ARG A 94 -1.60 7.63 27.12
N ARG A 95 -1.14 7.52 28.37
CA ARG A 95 -0.49 8.59 29.14
C ARG A 95 1.02 8.34 29.09
N VAL A 96 1.63 8.62 27.93
CA VAL A 96 3.09 8.54 27.73
C VAL A 96 3.57 9.95 27.44
#